data_AF-A0A6G3TPJ0-F1
#
_entry.id   AF-A0A6G3TPJ0-F1
#
_cell.length_a   1.000
_cell.length_b   1.000
_cell.length_c   1.000
_cell.angle_alpha   90.00
_cell.angle_beta   90.00
_cell.angle_gamma   90.00
#
_symmetry.space_group_name_H-M   'P 1'
#
loop_
_entity.id
_entity.type
_entity.pdbx_description
1 polymer ?
#
loop_
_entity_poly.entity_id
_entity_poly.type
_entity_poly.pdbx_seq_one_letter_code
_entity_poly.pdbx_strand_id
1 'polypeptide(L)'
;GRSATYQTALNAFGLHGLVHLAQAGLVRGYTPGAATSPLIVIPFTLWARSRLRRAGVLRATRPRDLALGLGFAGAATVAAHTVARRLTKA
;
A
#
# COMPACT_ATOMS: atom_id res chain seq x y z
N GLY A 1 -17.27 4.72 -4.93
CA GLY A 1 -15.89 5.16 -4.72
C GLY A 1 -15.53 6.51 -5.34
N ARG A 2 -16.43 7.50 -5.40
CA ARG A 2 -16.08 8.86 -5.88
C ARG A 2 -15.33 9.71 -4.85
N SER A 3 -15.46 9.36 -3.57
CA SER A 3 -14.82 10.05 -2.44
C SER A 3 -13.30 10.11 -2.60
N ALA A 4 -12.72 11.28 -2.28
CA ALA A 4 -11.27 11.46 -2.22
C ALA A 4 -10.64 10.49 -1.21
N THR A 5 -11.21 10.37 -0.01
CA THR A 5 -10.74 9.44 1.03
C THR A 5 -10.70 8.00 0.54
N TYR A 6 -11.76 7.54 -0.14
CA TYR A 6 -11.81 6.18 -0.69
C TYR A 6 -10.71 5.93 -1.72
N GLN A 7 -10.53 6.86 -2.67
CA GLN A 7 -9.53 6.68 -3.73
C GLN A 7 -8.10 6.82 -3.20
N THR A 8 -7.87 7.67 -2.20
CA THR A 8 -6.59 7.75 -1.48
C THR A 8 -6.29 6.44 -0.76
N ALA A 9 -7.26 5.89 -0.01
CA ALA A 9 -7.11 4.61 0.67
C ALA A 9 -6.86 3.46 -0.33
N LEU A 10 -7.57 3.44 -1.46
CA LEU A 10 -7.36 2.47 -2.53
C LEU A 10 -5.93 2.54 -3.11
N ASN A 11 -5.41 3.75 -3.32
CA ASN A 11 -4.05 3.93 -3.82
C ASN A 11 -2.99 3.52 -2.79
N ALA A 12 -3.20 3.88 -1.51
CA ALA A 12 -2.33 3.49 -0.42
C ALA A 12 -2.30 1.97 -0.25
N PHE A 13 -3.46 1.30 -0.34
CA PHE A 13 -3.58 -0.15 -0.29
C PHE A 13 -2.79 -0.85 -1.40
N GLY A 14 -2.93 -0.39 -2.65
CA GLY A 14 -2.15 -0.93 -3.77
C GLY A 14 -0.64 -0.71 -3.62
N LEU A 15 -0.24 0.50 -3.23
CA LEU A 15 1.18 0.84 -3.01
C LEU A 15 1.79 0.01 -1.89
N HIS A 16 1.06 -0.20 -0.80
CA HIS A 16 1.49 -1.06 0.30
C HIS A 16 1.78 -2.50 -0.17
N GLY A 17 0.95 -3.06 -1.05
CA GLY A 17 1.22 -4.36 -1.67
C GLY A 17 2.52 -4.39 -2.49
N LEU A 18 2.82 -3.31 -3.23
CA LEU A 18 4.09 -3.19 -3.95
C LEU A 18 5.30 -3.11 -3.01
N VAL A 19 5.16 -2.44 -1.86
CA VAL A 19 6.22 -2.38 -0.84
C VAL A 19 6.55 -3.76 -0.31
N HIS A 20 5.55 -4.61 -0.03
CA HIS A 20 5.80 -5.99 0.39
C HIS A 20 6.60 -6.81 -0.63
N LEU A 21 6.27 -6.66 -1.92
CA LEU A 21 7.00 -7.33 -3.00
C LEU A 21 8.42 -6.80 -3.16
N ALA A 22 8.60 -5.48 -3.10
CA ALA A 22 9.92 -4.87 -3.14
C ALA A 22 10.80 -5.33 -1.97
N GLN A 23 10.25 -5.33 -0.75
CA GLN A 23 10.94 -5.86 0.43
C GLN A 23 11.32 -7.33 0.27
N ALA A 24 10.37 -8.19 -0.17
CA ALA A 24 10.61 -9.61 -0.38
C ALA A 24 11.74 -9.86 -1.40
N GLY A 25 11.76 -9.08 -2.50
CA GLY A 25 12.82 -9.14 -3.51
C GLY A 25 14.17 -8.67 -2.98
N LEU A 26 14.23 -7.53 -2.29
CA LEU A 26 15.47 -6.96 -1.75
C LEU A 26 16.11 -7.85 -0.68
N VAL A 27 15.31 -8.48 0.18
CA VAL A 27 15.83 -9.37 1.24
C VAL A 27 15.89 -10.84 0.80
N ARG A 28 15.49 -11.15 -0.44
CA ARG A 28 15.39 -12.50 -1.01
C ARG A 28 14.64 -13.47 -0.07
N GLY A 29 13.57 -12.97 0.56
CA GLY A 29 12.86 -13.66 1.64
C GLY A 29 11.35 -13.39 1.61
N TYR A 30 10.62 -14.04 2.51
CA TYR A 30 9.18 -13.88 2.61
C TYR A 30 8.82 -12.66 3.47
N THR A 31 7.93 -11.81 2.97
CA THR A 31 7.27 -10.78 3.76
C THR A 31 5.81 -11.15 3.97
N PRO A 32 5.14 -10.70 5.05
CA PRO A 32 3.75 -11.09 5.32
C PRO A 32 2.78 -10.89 4.15
N GLY A 33 3.01 -9.86 3.32
CA GLY A 33 2.20 -9.58 2.13
C GLY A 33 2.70 -10.21 0.83
N ALA A 34 3.77 -11.00 0.82
CA ALA A 34 4.41 -11.48 -0.42
C ALA A 34 3.47 -12.34 -1.29
N ALA A 35 2.58 -13.13 -0.67
CA ALA A 35 1.59 -13.95 -1.39
C ALA A 35 0.29 -13.18 -1.69
N THR A 36 -0.23 -12.43 -0.73
CA THR A 36 -1.52 -11.73 -0.90
C THR A 36 -1.41 -10.53 -1.82
N SER A 37 -0.25 -9.89 -1.91
CA SER A 37 -0.04 -8.71 -2.76
C SER A 37 -0.26 -9.00 -4.25
N PRO A 38 0.41 -9.99 -4.87
CA PRO A 38 0.23 -10.30 -6.28
C PRO A 38 -1.12 -11.00 -6.56
N LEU A 39 -1.66 -11.76 -5.61
CA LEU A 39 -2.89 -12.53 -5.81
C LEU A 39 -4.16 -11.70 -5.61
N ILE A 40 -4.15 -10.76 -4.66
CA ILE A 40 -5.36 -10.06 -4.21
C ILE A 40 -5.21 -8.54 -4.32
N VAL A 41 -4.21 -7.97 -3.64
CA VAL A 41 -4.11 -6.50 -3.45
C VAL A 41 -3.93 -5.77 -4.77
N ILE A 42 -2.95 -6.20 -5.58
CA ILE A 42 -2.64 -5.56 -6.87
C ILE A 42 -3.79 -5.79 -7.87
N PRO A 43 -4.28 -7.03 -8.09
CA PRO A 43 -5.42 -7.25 -9.00
C PRO A 43 -6.67 -6.46 -8.60
N PHE A 44 -7.05 -6.47 -7.31
CA PHE A 44 -8.19 -5.72 -6.82
C PHE A 44 -8.02 -4.21 -7.04
N THR A 45 -6.85 -3.67 -6.72
CA THR A 45 -6.61 -2.22 -6.86
C THR A 45 -6.69 -1.78 -8.32
N LEU A 46 -6.10 -2.56 -9.24
CA LEU A 46 -6.18 -2.31 -10.67
C LEU A 46 -7.62 -2.40 -11.19
N TRP A 47 -8.36 -3.43 -10.78
CA TRP A 47 -9.77 -3.59 -11.13
C TRP A 47 -10.63 -2.41 -10.64
N ALA A 48 -10.49 -2.03 -9.37
CA ALA A 48 -11.25 -0.95 -8.77
C ALA A 48 -10.95 0.39 -9.46
N ARG A 49 -9.67 0.70 -9.71
CA ARG A 49 -9.26 1.90 -10.48
C ARG A 49 -9.82 1.88 -11.90
N SER A 50 -9.78 0.72 -12.56
CA SER A 50 -10.35 0.53 -13.90
C SER A 50 -11.85 0.81 -13.92
N ARG A 51 -12.59 0.35 -12.91
CA ARG A 51 -14.03 0.60 -12.75
C ARG A 51 -14.32 2.09 -12.50
N LEU A 52 -13.54 2.75 -11.65
CA LEU A 52 -13.66 4.20 -11.41
C LEU A 52 -13.37 5.02 -12.67
N ARG A 53 -12.37 4.61 -13.46
CA ARG A 53 -12.02 5.26 -14.73
C ARG A 53 -13.14 5.14 -15.74
N ARG A 54 -13.70 3.93 -15.94
CA ARG A 54 -14.85 3.70 -16.83
C ARG A 54 -16.08 4.51 -16.41
N ALA A 55 -16.26 4.73 -15.11
CA ALA A 55 -17.34 5.56 -14.58
C ALA A 55 -17.03 7.07 -14.61
N GLY A 56 -15.89 7.52 -15.16
CA GLY A 56 -15.53 8.94 -15.29
C GLY A 56 -15.21 9.63 -13.96
N VAL A 57 -14.98 8.87 -12.88
CA VAL A 57 -14.86 9.40 -11.51
C VAL A 57 -13.51 9.15 -10.87
N LEU A 58 -12.57 8.54 -11.60
CA LEU A 58 -11.21 8.36 -11.12
C LEU A 58 -10.52 9.73 -11.01
N ARG A 59 -10.10 10.07 -9.79
CA ARG A 59 -9.35 11.28 -9.50
C ARG A 59 -7.90 11.10 -9.93
N ALA A 60 -7.30 12.17 -10.46
CA ALA A 60 -5.87 12.18 -10.76
C ALA A 60 -5.08 11.89 -9.48
N THR A 61 -4.17 10.91 -9.57
CA THR A 61 -3.21 10.63 -8.49
C THR A 61 -2.06 11.62 -8.64
N ARG A 62 -1.87 12.52 -7.68
CA ARG A 62 -0.80 13.53 -7.76
C ARG A 62 0.50 12.96 -7.18
N PRO A 63 1.68 13.43 -7.63
CA PRO A 63 2.97 13.02 -7.06
C PRO A 63 3.03 13.20 -5.53
N ARG A 64 2.38 14.26 -5.01
CA ARG A 64 2.24 14.50 -3.58
C ARG A 64 1.53 13.36 -2.85
N ASP A 65 0.51 12.76 -3.45
CA ASP A 65 -0.24 11.67 -2.84
C ASP A 65 0.62 10.41 -2.71
N LEU A 66 1.48 10.17 -3.71
CA LEU A 66 2.48 9.09 -3.68
C LEU A 66 3.52 9.35 -2.58
N ALA A 67 4.06 10.56 -2.50
CA ALA A 67 5.05 10.94 -1.49
C ALA A 67 4.49 10.80 -0.07
N LEU A 68 3.25 11.25 0.17
CA LEU A 68 2.58 11.07 1.46
C LEU A 68 2.34 9.58 1.76
N GLY A 69 1.91 8.79 0.78
CA GLY A 69 1.71 7.35 0.95
C GLY A 69 3.01 6.62 1.35
N LEU A 70 4.12 6.93 0.68
CA LEU A 70 5.44 6.39 1.01
C LEU A 70 5.91 6.86 2.40
N GLY A 71 5.69 8.13 2.74
CA GLY A 71 6.02 8.69 4.05
C GLY A 71 5.27 7.99 5.19
N PHE A 72 3.94 7.81 5.03
CA PHE A 72 3.13 7.07 6.01
C PHE A 72 3.56 5.61 6.13
N ALA A 73 3.89 4.93 5.02
CA ALA A 73 4.37 3.56 5.05
C ALA A 73 5.71 3.44 5.81
N GLY A 74 6.64 4.37 5.57
CA GLY A 74 7.90 4.45 6.31
C GLY A 74 7.68 4.67 7.80
N ALA A 75 6.85 5.65 8.16
CA ALA A 75 6.51 5.95 9.55
C ALA A 75 5.86 4.76 10.26
N ALA A 76 4.88 4.11 9.63
CA ALA A 76 4.22 2.92 10.19
C ALA A 76 5.20 1.76 10.38
N THR A 77 6.12 1.56 9.44
CA THR A 77 7.16 0.52 9.54
C THR A 77 8.08 0.78 10.73
N VAL A 78 8.56 2.01 10.89
CA VAL A 78 9.43 2.41 12.02
C VAL A 78 8.68 2.26 13.34
N ALA A 79 7.43 2.68 13.41
CA ALA A 79 6.59 2.56 14.59
C ALA A 79 6.37 1.08 14.97
N ALA A 80 6.00 0.23 14.00
CA ALA A 80 5.80 -1.20 14.22
C ALA A 80 7.08 -1.88 14.75
N HIS A 81 8.24 -1.60 14.16
CA HIS A 81 9.51 -2.13 14.64
C HIS A 81 9.88 -1.61 16.04
N THR A 82 9.54 -0.35 16.34
CA THR A 82 9.82 0.23 17.66
C THR A 82 8.96 -0.42 18.73
N VAL A 83 7.65 -0.59 18.47
CA VAL A 83 6.73 -1.30 19.36
C VAL A 83 7.17 -2.75 19.53
N ALA A 84 7.47 -3.45 18.43
CA ALA A 84 7.96 -4.83 18.49
C ALA A 84 9.21 -4.95 19.36
N ARG A 85 10.21 -4.09 19.16
CA ARG A 85 11.42 -4.07 19.99
C ARG A 85 11.15 -3.78 21.47
N ARG A 86 10.15 -2.95 21.79
CA ARG A 86 9.78 -2.66 23.18
C ARG A 86 9.10 -3.86 23.83
N LEU A 87 8.29 -4.58 23.07
CA LEU A 87 7.56 -5.76 23.54
C LEU A 87 8.45 -7.01 23.66
N THR A 88 9.49 -7.14 22.84
CA THR A 88 10.39 -8.31 22.84
C THR A 88 11.67 -8.14 23.69
N LYS A 89 11.97 -6.91 24.12
CA LYS A 89 13.04 -6.64 25.10
C LYS A 89 12.53 -6.55 26.55
N ALA A 90 11.23 -6.70 26.76
CA ALA A 90 10.61 -6.90 28.07
C ALA A 90 10.59 -8.39 28.40
#